data_AF-A0A813VWR6-F1
#
_entry.id   AF-A0A813VWR6-F1
#
_cell.length_a   1.000
_cell.length_b   1.000
_cell.length_c   1.000
_cell.angle_alpha   90.00
_cell.angle_beta   90.00
_cell.angle_gamma   90.00
#
_symmetry.space_group_name_H-M   'P 1'
#
loop_
_entity.id
_entity.type
_entity.pdbx_description
1 polymer ?
#
loop_
_entity_poly.entity_id
_entity_poly.type
_entity_poly.pdbx_seq_one_letter_code
_entity_poly.pdbx_strand_id
1 'polypeptide(L)'
;MENNFPNIENYKQNFNFLTEIYEVMKSFENNPSKLGSKINELKAKFEKARALLENIPGIDMSHSEQLEYHQNLLKQYKKENELLNSYKEICKFDITKLENNSELTNGDDLKSQDMPYSNNKTQQNLNSNDDFQQIYNSDMNLDDLN
;
A
#
# COMPACT_ATOMS: atom_id res chain seq x y z
N MET A 1 -4.19 -12.22 5.02
CA MET A 1 -4.59 -12.00 3.62
C MET A 1 -3.41 -11.31 2.95
N GLU A 2 -2.74 -11.99 2.03
CA GLU A 2 -1.65 -11.36 1.26
C GLU A 2 -2.27 -10.28 0.37
N ASN A 3 -1.92 -9.02 0.62
CA ASN A 3 -2.35 -7.89 -0.18
C ASN A 3 -1.59 -7.94 -1.51
N ASN A 4 -2.11 -8.71 -2.46
CA ASN A 4 -1.61 -8.72 -3.82
C ASN A 4 -2.04 -7.39 -4.48
N PHE A 5 -1.17 -6.39 -4.43
CA PHE A 5 -1.44 -5.10 -5.03
C PHE A 5 -1.68 -5.29 -6.54
N PRO A 6 -2.79 -4.75 -7.09
CA PRO A 6 -3.10 -4.92 -8.50
C PRO A 6 -2.00 -4.34 -9.39
N ASN A 7 -1.42 -5.16 -10.28
CA ASN A 7 -0.45 -4.72 -11.28
C ASN A 7 -1.13 -3.83 -12.34
N ILE A 8 -1.08 -2.52 -12.14
CA ILE A 8 -1.74 -1.48 -12.96
C ILE A 8 -1.44 -1.63 -14.46
N GLU A 9 -0.22 -2.03 -14.84
CA GLU A 9 0.16 -2.20 -16.25
C GLU A 9 -0.53 -3.41 -16.90
N ASN A 10 -0.79 -4.46 -16.12
CA ASN A 10 -1.60 -5.60 -16.56
C ASN A 10 -3.05 -5.16 -16.88
N TYR A 11 -3.64 -4.30 -16.04
CA TYR A 11 -5.00 -3.81 -16.27
C TYR A 11 -5.12 -2.95 -17.53
N LYS A 12 -4.21 -2.00 -17.75
CA LYS A 12 -4.24 -1.11 -18.94
C LYS A 12 -4.25 -1.89 -20.25
N GLN A 13 -3.45 -2.94 -20.37
CA GLN A 13 -3.39 -3.76 -21.58
C GLN A 13 -4.67 -4.58 -21.79
N ASN A 14 -5.27 -5.10 -20.72
CA ASN A 14 -6.48 -5.90 -20.80
C ASN A 14 -7.76 -5.09 -21.07
N PHE A 15 -7.77 -3.79 -20.73
CA PHE A 15 -8.92 -2.89 -20.98
C PHE A 15 -8.88 -2.13 -22.31
N ASN A 16 -7.82 -2.29 -23.13
CA ASN A 16 -7.79 -1.71 -24.46
C ASN A 16 -8.47 -2.64 -25.48
N PHE A 17 -9.72 -2.38 -25.84
CA PHE A 17 -10.47 -3.22 -26.81
C PHE A 17 -10.44 -2.69 -28.25
N LEU A 18 -9.82 -1.52 -28.49
CA LEU A 18 -9.95 -0.81 -29.75
C LEU A 18 -9.41 -1.63 -30.94
N THR A 19 -8.27 -2.30 -30.74
CA THR A 19 -7.66 -3.17 -31.75
C THR A 19 -8.58 -4.34 -32.08
N GLU A 20 -9.13 -5.03 -31.09
CA GLU A 20 -10.01 -6.19 -31.31
C GLU A 20 -11.34 -5.78 -31.95
N ILE A 21 -11.91 -4.64 -31.55
CA ILE A 21 -13.12 -4.08 -32.17
C ILE A 21 -12.85 -3.72 -33.64
N TYR A 22 -11.72 -3.08 -33.92
CA TYR A 22 -11.30 -2.78 -35.29
C TYR A 22 -11.14 -4.05 -36.14
N GLU A 23 -10.49 -5.08 -35.61
CA GLU A 23 -10.32 -6.35 -36.33
C GLU A 23 -11.66 -7.04 -36.62
N VAL A 24 -12.63 -6.96 -35.70
CA VAL A 24 -14.00 -7.45 -35.94
C VAL A 24 -14.67 -6.67 -37.08
N MET A 25 -14.68 -5.34 -37.02
CA MET A 25 -15.27 -4.48 -38.07
C MET A 25 -14.60 -4.72 -39.43
N LYS A 26 -13.27 -4.79 -39.45
CA LYS A 26 -12.50 -5.07 -40.67
C LYS A 26 -12.78 -6.45 -41.24
N SER A 27 -12.96 -7.46 -40.38
CA SER A 27 -13.30 -8.82 -40.81
C SER A 27 -14.73 -8.93 -41.33
N PHE A 28 -15.66 -8.14 -40.80
CA PHE A 28 -17.02 -8.04 -41.32
C PHE A 28 -17.04 -7.53 -42.76
N GLU A 29 -16.25 -6.51 -43.07
CA GLU A 29 -16.17 -5.92 -44.41
C GLU A 29 -15.38 -6.78 -45.41
N ASN A 30 -14.26 -7.37 -44.98
CA ASN A 30 -13.27 -7.92 -45.91
C ASN A 30 -13.15 -9.46 -45.86
N ASN A 31 -13.54 -10.13 -44.77
CA ASN A 31 -13.32 -11.56 -44.56
C ASN A 31 -14.42 -12.20 -43.67
N PRO A 32 -15.66 -12.34 -44.15
CA PRO A 32 -16.80 -12.78 -43.33
C PRO A 32 -16.64 -14.19 -42.76
N SER A 33 -15.82 -15.05 -43.38
CA SER A 33 -15.47 -16.38 -42.86
C SER A 33 -14.65 -16.34 -41.56
N LYS A 34 -13.90 -15.26 -41.30
CA LYS A 34 -13.08 -15.08 -40.08
C LYS A 34 -13.81 -14.30 -38.98
N LEU A 35 -14.96 -13.70 -39.31
CA LEU A 35 -15.73 -12.86 -38.39
C LEU A 35 -16.08 -13.60 -37.09
N GLY A 36 -16.54 -14.84 -37.18
CA GLY A 36 -16.87 -15.66 -36.00
C GLY A 36 -15.68 -15.85 -35.06
N SER A 37 -14.48 -16.11 -35.60
CA SER A 37 -13.24 -16.22 -34.81
C SER A 37 -12.91 -14.91 -34.11
N LYS A 38 -13.00 -13.77 -34.82
CA LYS A 38 -12.70 -12.45 -34.26
C LYS A 38 -13.68 -12.02 -33.18
N ILE A 39 -14.97 -12.34 -33.35
CA ILE A 39 -15.98 -12.14 -32.32
C ILE A 39 -15.67 -12.98 -31.08
N ASN A 40 -15.23 -14.23 -31.24
CA ASN A 40 -14.87 -15.10 -30.13
C ASN A 40 -13.62 -14.60 -29.38
N GLU A 41 -12.60 -14.11 -30.11
CA GLU A 41 -11.43 -13.47 -29.51
C GLU A 41 -11.80 -12.25 -28.67
N LEU A 42 -12.67 -11.37 -29.19
CA LEU A 42 -13.16 -10.20 -28.45
C LEU A 42 -13.97 -10.60 -27.20
N LYS A 43 -14.86 -11.58 -27.30
CA LYS A 43 -15.60 -12.12 -26.15
C LYS A 43 -14.67 -12.69 -25.08
N ALA A 44 -13.67 -13.46 -25.47
CA ALA A 44 -12.69 -14.00 -24.54
C ALA A 44 -11.90 -12.88 -23.82
N LYS A 45 -11.61 -11.77 -24.51
CA LYS A 45 -10.97 -10.60 -23.90
C LYS A 45 -11.89 -9.92 -22.88
N PHE A 46 -13.19 -9.79 -23.16
CA PHE A 46 -14.16 -9.26 -22.20
C PHE A 46 -14.27 -10.12 -20.94
N GLU A 47 -14.32 -11.45 -21.07
CA GLU A 47 -14.38 -12.33 -19.90
C GLU A 47 -13.10 -12.25 -19.05
N LYS A 48 -11.93 -12.14 -19.68
CA LYS A 48 -10.66 -11.88 -18.95
C LYS A 48 -10.70 -10.53 -18.23
N ALA A 49 -11.17 -9.48 -18.89
CA ALA A 49 -11.28 -8.16 -18.30
C ALA A 49 -12.27 -8.14 -17.12
N ARG A 50 -13.41 -8.85 -17.23
CA ARG A 50 -14.37 -9.03 -16.13
C ARG A 50 -13.73 -9.76 -14.95
N ALA A 51 -13.05 -10.88 -15.19
CA ALA A 51 -12.35 -11.60 -14.13
C ALA A 51 -11.30 -10.73 -13.43
N LEU A 52 -10.62 -9.84 -14.16
CA LEU A 52 -9.69 -8.88 -13.57
C LEU A 52 -10.41 -7.82 -12.71
N LEU A 53 -11.56 -7.31 -13.15
CA LEU A 53 -12.37 -6.36 -12.38
C LEU A 53 -12.86 -6.94 -11.06
N GLU A 54 -13.30 -8.19 -11.06
CA GLU A 54 -13.78 -8.89 -9.85
C GLU A 54 -12.68 -9.06 -8.78
N ASN A 55 -11.41 -9.02 -9.19
CA ASN A 55 -10.28 -9.07 -8.27
C ASN A 55 -9.85 -7.69 -7.74
N ILE A 56 -10.46 -6.59 -8.20
CA ILE A 56 -10.11 -5.25 -7.71
C ILE A 56 -10.75 -5.04 -6.33
N PRO A 57 -9.94 -4.79 -5.28
CA PRO A 57 -10.48 -4.54 -3.96
C PRO A 57 -11.32 -3.26 -3.96
N GLY A 58 -12.53 -3.37 -3.41
CA GLY A 58 -13.46 -2.24 -3.31
C GLY A 58 -14.27 -1.95 -4.56
N ILE A 59 -14.22 -2.80 -5.60
CA ILE A 59 -15.07 -2.64 -6.80
C ILE A 59 -16.58 -2.70 -6.48
N ASP A 60 -16.96 -3.43 -5.43
CA ASP A 60 -18.34 -3.55 -4.96
C ASP A 60 -18.77 -2.40 -4.04
N MET A 61 -17.83 -1.55 -3.62
CA MET A 61 -18.12 -0.41 -2.74
C MET A 61 -18.50 0.81 -3.57
N SER A 62 -19.50 1.56 -3.11
CA SER A 62 -19.79 2.89 -3.64
C SER A 62 -18.63 3.85 -3.36
N HIS A 63 -18.56 4.95 -4.11
CA HIS A 63 -17.51 5.95 -3.93
C HIS A 63 -17.44 6.50 -2.49
N SER A 64 -18.61 6.73 -1.86
CA SER A 64 -18.68 7.19 -0.47
C SER A 64 -18.13 6.16 0.51
N GLU A 65 -18.45 4.88 0.34
CA GLU A 65 -17.96 3.79 1.18
C GLU A 65 -16.45 3.59 1.02
N GLN A 66 -15.92 3.69 -0.20
CA GLN A 66 -14.48 3.67 -0.45
C GLN A 66 -13.76 4.82 0.28
N LEU A 67 -14.33 6.03 0.22
CA LEU A 67 -13.75 7.20 0.87
C LEU A 67 -13.77 7.06 2.40
N GLU A 68 -14.89 6.61 2.97
CA GLU A 68 -15.01 6.36 4.41
C GLU A 68 -14.02 5.28 4.87
N TYR A 69 -13.92 4.17 4.14
CA TYR A 69 -12.95 3.11 4.42
C TYR A 69 -11.51 3.64 4.42
N HIS A 70 -11.15 4.44 3.41
CA HIS A 70 -9.83 5.08 3.32
C HIS A 70 -9.57 6.01 4.51
N GLN A 71 -10.53 6.87 4.88
CA GLN A 71 -10.40 7.76 6.03
C GLN A 71 -10.21 6.98 7.34
N ASN A 72 -10.93 5.86 7.51
CA ASN A 72 -10.80 5.01 8.69
C ASN A 72 -9.43 4.35 8.75
N LEU A 73 -8.89 3.88 7.62
CA LEU A 73 -7.55 3.32 7.53
C LEU A 73 -6.47 4.34 7.93
N LEU A 74 -6.61 5.60 7.47
CA LEU A 74 -5.73 6.69 7.87
C LEU A 74 -5.80 6.99 9.37
N LYS A 75 -7.00 6.99 9.96
CA LYS A 75 -7.16 7.19 11.41
C LYS A 75 -6.48 6.07 12.20
N GLN A 76 -6.61 4.83 11.76
CA GLN A 76 -5.96 3.68 12.40
C GLN A 76 -4.44 3.81 12.31
N TYR A 77 -3.90 4.06 11.12
CA TYR A 77 -2.47 4.24 10.92
C TYR A 77 -1.90 5.38 11.77
N LYS A 78 -2.60 6.52 11.84
CA LYS A 78 -2.20 7.65 12.69
C LYS A 78 -2.13 7.24 14.16
N LYS A 79 -3.17 6.56 14.66
CA LYS A 79 -3.23 6.07 16.04
C LYS A 79 -2.13 5.06 16.34
N GLU A 80 -1.86 4.13 15.42
CA GLU A 80 -0.77 3.14 15.55
C GLU A 80 0.60 3.83 15.63
N ASN A 81 0.83 4.86 14.80
CA ASN A 81 2.06 5.65 14.85
C ASN A 81 2.20 6.47 16.13
N GLU A 82 1.13 7.10 16.60
CA GLU A 82 1.12 7.84 17.88
C GLU A 82 1.46 6.91 19.05
N LEU A 83 0.87 5.71 19.05
CA LEU A 83 1.15 4.69 20.06
C LEU A 83 2.60 4.20 19.98
N LEU A 84 3.08 3.86 18.78
CA LEU A 84 4.46 3.44 18.56
C LEU A 84 5.46 4.51 19.02
N ASN A 85 5.18 5.78 18.70
CA ASN A 85 6.00 6.91 19.14
C ASN A 85 5.96 7.06 20.66
N SER A 86 4.79 6.91 21.29
CA SER A 86 4.66 6.93 22.74
C SER A 86 5.51 5.84 23.40
N TYR A 87 5.49 4.61 22.86
CA TYR A 87 6.36 3.53 23.34
C TYR A 87 7.85 3.84 23.13
N LYS A 88 8.23 4.42 21.99
CA LYS A 88 9.63 4.85 21.75
C LYS A 88 10.08 5.88 22.80
N GLU A 89 9.25 6.87 23.13
CA GLU A 89 9.59 7.87 24.14
C GLU A 89 9.67 7.27 25.55
N ILE A 90 8.76 6.36 25.92
CA ILE A 90 8.81 5.64 27.21
C ILE A 90 10.08 4.80 27.30
N CYS A 91 10.41 4.03 26.27
CA CYS A 91 11.63 3.22 26.26
C CYS A 91 12.91 4.07 26.31
N LYS A 92 12.95 5.26 25.68
CA LYS A 92 14.08 6.19 25.82
C LYS A 92 14.28 6.62 27.28
N PHE A 93 13.19 6.84 28.01
CA PHE A 93 13.23 7.19 29.43
C PHE A 93 13.70 6.04 30.31
N ASP A 94 13.31 4.80 30.00
CA ASP A 94 13.76 3.62 30.75
C ASP A 94 15.25 3.31 30.49
N ILE A 95 15.75 3.51 29.26
CA ILE A 95 17.17 3.35 28.92
C ILE A 95 18.02 4.42 29.63
N THR A 96 17.61 5.69 29.57
CA THR A 96 18.33 6.78 30.26
C THR A 96 18.29 6.61 31.79
N LYS A 97 17.23 6.05 32.35
CA LYS A 97 17.21 5.66 33.77
C LYS A 97 18.15 4.50 34.08
N LEU A 98 18.27 3.50 33.21
CA LEU A 98 19.19 2.39 33.42
C LEU A 98 20.65 2.86 33.37
N GLU A 99 20.97 3.75 32.42
CA GLU A 99 22.30 4.37 32.29
C GLU A 99 22.63 5.25 33.49
N ASN A 100 21.72 6.13 33.92
CA ASN A 100 21.95 7.05 35.04
C ASN A 100 21.97 6.35 36.42
N ASN A 101 21.36 5.18 36.58
CA ASN A 101 21.42 4.40 37.81
C ASN A 101 22.60 3.40 37.84
N SER A 102 23.33 3.22 36.74
CA SER A 102 24.49 2.32 36.66
C SER A 102 25.78 2.91 37.24
N GLU A 103 25.80 4.19 37.64
CA GLU A 103 26.96 4.85 38.25
C GLU A 103 27.04 4.74 39.79
N LEU A 104 26.11 4.05 40.46
CA LEU A 104 26.14 3.89 41.91
C LEU A 104 25.77 2.48 42.38
N THR A 105 26.62 1.49 42.11
CA THR A 105 26.88 0.38 43.06
C THR A 105 28.27 -0.20 42.80
N ASN A 106 29.24 0.17 43.65
CA ASN A 106 30.38 -0.68 43.92
C ASN A 106 29.91 -1.81 44.85
N GLY A 107 30.16 -3.06 44.51
CA GLY A 107 30.04 -4.19 45.44
C GLY A 107 29.31 -5.41 44.88
N ASP A 108 30.09 -6.27 44.25
CA ASP A 108 30.10 -7.75 44.27
C ASP A 108 28.81 -8.58 44.00
N ASP A 109 29.01 -9.48 43.02
CA ASP A 109 28.35 -10.77 42.76
C ASP A 109 26.87 -10.82 42.35
N LEU A 110 26.65 -10.86 41.02
CA LEU A 110 25.44 -11.43 40.41
C LEU A 110 25.78 -12.34 39.22
N LYS A 111 25.64 -13.65 39.43
CA LYS A 111 25.28 -14.62 38.38
C LYS A 111 23.77 -14.54 38.15
N SER A 112 23.35 -14.13 36.96
CA SER A 112 22.08 -14.52 36.30
C SER A 112 22.13 -13.97 34.87
N GLN A 113 22.61 -14.76 33.90
CA GLN A 113 21.77 -15.48 32.92
C GLN A 113 20.82 -14.59 32.10
N ASP A 114 21.32 -14.20 30.93
CA ASP A 114 20.70 -14.23 29.60
C ASP A 114 19.24 -13.77 29.44
N MET A 115 19.08 -12.52 29.02
CA MET A 115 17.98 -12.12 28.12
C MET A 115 18.59 -11.69 26.77
N PRO A 116 18.34 -12.43 25.66
CA PRO A 116 18.91 -12.09 24.37
C PRO A 116 17.98 -11.13 23.66
N TYR A 117 18.37 -9.87 23.49
CA TYR A 117 18.18 -9.09 22.24
C TYR A 117 19.02 -7.81 22.34
N SER A 118 20.31 -7.96 22.11
CA SER A 118 21.11 -6.89 21.51
C SER A 118 21.22 -7.20 20.02
N ASN A 119 20.77 -6.28 19.18
CA ASN A 119 21.47 -6.06 17.93
C ASN A 119 21.35 -4.61 17.49
N ASN A 120 22.36 -3.85 17.91
CA ASN A 120 22.78 -2.61 17.29
C ASN A 120 23.32 -2.89 15.88
N LYS A 121 22.62 -2.38 14.87
CA LYS A 121 23.08 -1.96 13.53
C LYS A 121 21.80 -1.58 12.77
N THR A 122 21.43 -0.30 12.70
CA THR A 122 22.02 0.63 11.75
C THR A 122 21.67 2.05 12.20
N GLN A 123 22.64 2.77 12.76
CA GLN A 123 22.61 4.23 12.71
C GLN A 123 22.92 4.62 11.25
N GLN A 124 21.91 4.57 10.39
CA GLN A 124 21.90 5.37 9.19
C GLN A 124 20.80 6.39 9.36
N ASN A 125 21.26 7.62 9.45
CA ASN A 125 20.56 8.84 9.15
C ASN A 125 19.50 8.62 8.06
N LEU A 126 18.23 8.54 8.45
CA LEU A 126 17.10 8.67 7.55
C LEU A 126 16.35 9.94 7.95
N ASN A 127 17.00 11.07 7.69
CA ASN A 127 16.34 12.35 7.48
C ASN A 127 15.55 12.36 6.14
N SER A 128 14.86 11.27 5.81
CA SER A 128 14.01 11.14 4.62
C SER A 128 12.53 11.40 4.92
N ASN A 129 12.21 11.87 6.12
CA ASN A 129 10.85 12.23 6.50
C ASN A 129 10.34 13.51 5.82
N ASP A 130 11.24 14.32 5.24
CA ASP A 130 10.84 15.55 4.55
C ASP A 130 10.33 15.30 3.12
N ASP A 131 10.81 14.26 2.42
CA ASP A 131 10.44 14.01 1.02
C ASP A 131 9.02 13.45 0.88
N PHE A 132 8.58 12.59 1.80
CA PHE A 132 7.21 12.05 1.76
C PHE A 132 6.17 13.03 2.30
N GLN A 133 6.52 13.90 3.26
CA GLN A 133 5.58 14.94 3.73
C GLN A 133 5.36 16.04 2.69
N GLN A 134 6.36 16.34 1.85
CA GLN A 134 6.25 17.38 0.82
C GLN A 134 5.30 17.00 -0.33
N ILE A 135 5.25 15.73 -0.74
CA ILE A 135 4.34 15.27 -1.80
C ILE A 135 2.87 15.37 -1.35
N TYR A 136 2.60 15.17 -0.05
CA TYR A 136 1.23 15.20 0.50
C TYR A 136 0.68 16.61 0.75
N ASN A 137 1.55 17.61 0.94
CA ASN A 137 1.11 18.99 1.20
C ASN A 137 0.79 19.78 -0.07
N SER A 138 1.14 19.29 -1.26
CA SER A 138 0.92 19.98 -2.53
C SER A 138 -0.45 19.73 -3.16
N ASP A 139 -1.16 18.65 -2.83
CA ASP A 139 -2.31 18.19 -3.64
C ASP A 139 -3.70 18.29 -2.99
N MET A 140 -3.86 18.85 -1.78
CA MET A 140 -5.19 19.16 -1.25
C MET A 140 -5.21 20.40 -0.33
N ASN A 141 -5.25 21.59 -0.93
CA ASN A 141 -5.92 22.72 -0.29
C ASN A 141 -7.43 22.52 -0.45
N LEU A 142 -8.06 21.96 0.57
CA LEU A 142 -9.52 21.78 0.64
C LEU A 142 -10.28 23.11 0.83
N ASP A 143 -9.56 24.23 0.99
CA ASP A 143 -10.11 25.55 1.26
C ASP A 143 -10.46 26.36 -0.01
N ASP A 144 -10.16 25.86 -1.22
CA ASP A 144 -10.50 26.52 -2.50
C ASP A 144 -11.89 26.14 -3.05
N LEU A 145 -12.73 25.48 -2.26
CA LEU A 145 -14.10 25.04 -2.63
C LEU A 145 -15.18 25.73 -1.78
N ASN A 146 -15.14 27.06 -1.69
CA ASN A 146 -16.26 27.87 -1.22
C ASN A 146 -16.42 29.17 -2.00
#